data_AF-A0A7J8HEG2-F1
#
_entry.id   AF-A0A7J8HEG2-F1
#
_cell.length_a   1.000
_cell.length_b   1.000
_cell.length_c   1.000
_cell.angle_alpha   90.00
_cell.angle_beta   90.00
_cell.angle_gamma   90.00
#
_symmetry.space_group_name_H-M   'P 1'
#
loop_
_entity.id
_entity.type
_entity.pdbx_description
1 polymer ?
#
loop_
_entity_poly.entity_id
_entity_poly.type
_entity_poly.pdbx_seq_one_letter_code
_entity_poly.pdbx_strand_id
1 'polypeptide(L)'
;MSEAAGLRQRRPLRPHVVTDNGQNPEAKDGSSFSSRVFRVTFLMLAVSFTVPLLGAMMLLDSPIDPQPLSFKEPPLLLGVLQPNTKLRQAERLFENQLIGPESIANIGDVMFTGTADGRIIKFENGEVDTIAQFGLGPCKTRDDEPTCGRPLGIRVGPNRTLFVADAYKGLFEVNPWKREVKLLLSSDTPIEGRKMSFVNDLTITRDGRKIYFTDSSSKWQRRDYLFLFMEGTDDGRCLVRRR
;
A
#
# COMPACT_ATOMS: atom_id res chain seq x y z
N MET A 1 -78.22 -65.48 -14.94
CA MET A 1 -79.46 -65.15 -15.68
C MET A 1 -79.59 -63.63 -15.60
N SER A 2 -79.10 -62.88 -16.61
CA SER A 2 -79.77 -62.42 -17.85
C SER A 2 -80.18 -60.94 -17.71
N GLU A 3 -79.59 -60.12 -18.61
CA GLU A 3 -80.03 -58.82 -19.23
C GLU A 3 -80.57 -57.67 -18.34
N ALA A 4 -80.46 -56.36 -18.64
CA ALA A 4 -80.06 -55.52 -19.78
C ALA A 4 -79.45 -54.21 -19.17
N ALA A 5 -78.79 -53.25 -19.85
CA ALA A 5 -79.07 -52.45 -21.05
C ALA A 5 -77.77 -51.64 -21.32
N GLY A 6 -77.32 -51.29 -22.52
CA GLY A 6 -77.99 -50.52 -23.57
C GLY A 6 -76.98 -49.48 -24.10
N LEU A 7 -76.52 -49.67 -25.34
CA LEU A 7 -75.52 -48.86 -26.08
C LEU A 7 -76.06 -47.49 -26.53
N ARG A 8 -75.22 -46.44 -26.49
CA ARG A 8 -74.77 -45.65 -27.67
C ARG A 8 -73.91 -44.44 -27.26
N GLN A 9 -72.61 -44.54 -27.51
CA GLN A 9 -71.67 -43.41 -27.51
C GLN A 9 -71.97 -42.46 -28.68
N ARG A 10 -72.19 -41.17 -28.39
CA ARG A 10 -72.07 -40.10 -29.40
C ARG A 10 -70.60 -39.69 -29.48
N ARG A 11 -69.97 -39.86 -30.65
CA ARG A 11 -68.66 -39.26 -30.98
C ARG A 11 -68.80 -37.73 -30.99
N PRO A 12 -67.95 -36.97 -30.28
CA PRO A 12 -67.83 -35.54 -30.53
C PRO A 12 -67.14 -35.31 -31.88
N LEU A 13 -67.60 -34.29 -32.61
CA LEU A 13 -67.07 -33.85 -33.91
C LEU A 13 -65.55 -33.65 -33.82
N ARG A 14 -64.79 -34.36 -34.67
CA ARG A 14 -63.37 -34.07 -34.89
C ARG A 14 -63.27 -32.68 -35.54
N PRO A 15 -62.53 -31.72 -34.97
CA PRO A 15 -62.22 -30.49 -35.67
C PRO A 15 -61.39 -30.83 -36.90
N HIS A 16 -61.79 -30.27 -38.04
CA HIS A 16 -61.04 -30.35 -39.29
C HIS A 16 -59.81 -29.45 -39.14
N VAL A 17 -58.62 -30.04 -39.08
CA VAL A 17 -57.37 -29.30 -39.21
C VAL A 17 -57.27 -28.89 -40.67
N VAL A 18 -57.49 -27.62 -40.96
CA VAL A 18 -57.14 -27.03 -42.26
C VAL A 18 -55.61 -27.06 -42.31
N THR A 19 -55.05 -28.05 -42.98
CA THR A 19 -53.65 -28.01 -43.41
C THR A 19 -53.57 -27.01 -44.54
N ASP A 20 -53.16 -25.79 -44.23
CA ASP A 20 -52.72 -24.86 -45.26
C ASP A 20 -51.40 -25.42 -45.82
N ASN A 21 -51.51 -26.19 -46.91
CA ASN A 21 -50.39 -26.55 -47.76
C ASN A 21 -49.97 -25.30 -48.55
N GLY A 22 -49.55 -24.27 -47.82
CA GLY A 22 -48.72 -23.20 -48.36
C GLY A 22 -47.29 -23.68 -48.33
N GLN A 23 -46.67 -23.79 -49.49
CA GLN A 23 -45.22 -23.93 -49.61
C GLN A 23 -44.55 -22.86 -48.72
N ASN A 24 -43.99 -23.27 -47.58
CA ASN A 24 -43.03 -22.43 -46.87
C ASN A 24 -41.86 -22.23 -47.83
N PRO A 25 -41.57 -20.99 -48.28
CA PRO A 25 -40.24 -20.73 -48.80
C PRO A 25 -39.29 -21.05 -47.65
N GLU A 26 -38.18 -21.73 -47.95
CA GLU A 26 -37.05 -21.85 -47.03
C GLU A 26 -36.91 -20.54 -46.26
N ALA A 27 -37.01 -20.62 -44.93
CA ALA A 27 -36.66 -19.51 -44.07
C ALA A 27 -35.16 -19.26 -44.28
N LYS A 28 -34.84 -18.47 -45.32
CA LYS A 28 -33.57 -17.78 -45.42
C LYS A 28 -33.42 -17.07 -44.10
N ASP A 29 -32.34 -17.39 -43.41
CA ASP A 29 -31.92 -16.88 -42.11
C ASP A 29 -31.78 -15.35 -42.16
N GLY A 30 -32.92 -14.67 -42.18
CA GLY A 30 -33.07 -13.25 -42.38
C GLY A 30 -33.13 -12.62 -41.01
N SER A 31 -31.98 -12.38 -40.40
CA SER A 31 -31.87 -11.71 -39.11
C SER A 31 -32.83 -10.50 -39.05
N SER A 32 -33.84 -10.55 -38.19
CA SER A 32 -34.85 -9.49 -38.02
C SER A 32 -34.17 -8.12 -37.88
N PHE A 33 -34.70 -7.09 -38.53
CA PHE A 33 -34.17 -5.72 -38.51
C PHE A 33 -33.83 -5.23 -37.07
N SER A 34 -34.65 -5.61 -36.09
CA SER A 34 -34.42 -5.34 -34.66
C SER A 34 -33.13 -5.97 -34.10
N SER A 35 -32.81 -7.20 -34.52
CA SER A 35 -31.56 -7.88 -34.13
C SER A 35 -30.32 -7.25 -34.75
N ARG A 36 -30.44 -6.72 -35.99
CA ARG A 36 -29.36 -5.97 -36.65
C ARG A 36 -29.10 -4.64 -35.96
N VAL A 37 -30.17 -3.88 -35.67
CA VAL A 37 -30.05 -2.60 -34.95
C VAL A 37 -29.48 -2.82 -33.55
N PHE A 38 -29.96 -3.82 -32.80
CA PHE A 38 -29.42 -4.14 -31.48
C PHE A 38 -27.93 -4.50 -31.53
N ARG A 39 -27.51 -5.35 -32.49
CA ARG A 39 -26.09 -5.69 -32.68
C ARG A 39 -25.24 -4.49 -33.06
N VAL A 40 -25.73 -3.64 -33.96
CA VAL A 40 -25.00 -2.44 -34.39
C VAL A 40 -24.89 -1.44 -33.24
N THR A 41 -25.96 -1.16 -32.51
CA THR A 41 -25.92 -0.27 -31.34
C THR A 41 -25.00 -0.82 -30.26
N PHE A 42 -25.05 -2.13 -29.99
CA PHE A 42 -24.14 -2.77 -29.03
C PHE A 42 -22.68 -2.69 -29.46
N LEU A 43 -22.38 -2.93 -30.75
CA LEU A 43 -21.03 -2.79 -31.31
C LEU A 43 -20.52 -1.35 -31.25
N MET A 44 -21.36 -0.38 -31.61
CA MET A 44 -20.99 1.04 -31.54
C MET A 44 -20.74 1.48 -30.10
N LEU A 45 -21.55 0.99 -29.15
CA LEU A 45 -21.36 1.27 -27.73
C LEU A 45 -20.08 0.62 -27.21
N ALA A 46 -19.80 -0.64 -27.58
CA ALA A 46 -18.56 -1.31 -27.24
C ALA A 46 -17.34 -0.55 -27.77
N VAL A 47 -17.36 -0.14 -29.05
CA VAL A 47 -16.28 0.65 -29.68
C VAL A 47 -16.12 2.00 -28.97
N SER A 48 -17.23 2.66 -28.62
CA SER A 48 -17.23 3.94 -27.89
C SER A 48 -16.55 3.85 -26.52
N PHE A 49 -16.55 2.69 -25.87
CA PHE A 49 -15.81 2.48 -24.62
C PHE A 49 -14.40 1.94 -24.82
N THR A 50 -14.20 1.02 -25.77
CA THR A 50 -12.89 0.38 -25.98
C THR A 50 -11.86 1.31 -26.60
N VAL A 51 -12.25 2.17 -27.55
CA VAL A 51 -11.32 3.08 -28.23
C VAL A 51 -10.76 4.14 -27.26
N PRO A 52 -11.58 4.85 -26.46
CA PRO A 52 -11.04 5.77 -25.45
C PRO A 52 -10.26 5.06 -24.35
N LEU A 53 -10.66 3.86 -23.94
CA LEU A 53 -9.91 3.08 -22.95
C LEU A 53 -8.52 2.70 -23.48
N LEU A 54 -8.45 2.19 -24.71
CA LEU A 54 -7.18 1.85 -25.35
C LEU A 54 -6.31 3.10 -25.56
N GLY A 55 -6.94 4.20 -25.98
CA GLY A 55 -6.30 5.50 -26.08
C GLY A 55 -5.73 5.97 -24.74
N ALA A 56 -6.49 5.85 -23.66
CA ALA A 56 -6.03 6.17 -22.31
C ALA A 56 -4.89 5.25 -21.86
N MET A 57 -4.95 3.95 -22.13
CA MET A 57 -3.85 3.02 -21.80
C MET A 57 -2.56 3.32 -22.58
N MET A 58 -2.65 3.88 -23.78
CA MET A 58 -1.48 4.26 -24.60
C MET A 58 -0.97 5.66 -24.29
N LEU A 59 -1.81 6.55 -23.75
CA LEU A 59 -1.47 7.95 -23.46
C LEU A 59 -1.11 8.19 -21.98
N LEU A 60 -1.57 7.35 -21.07
CA LEU A 60 -1.28 7.45 -19.64
C LEU A 60 -0.07 6.58 -19.31
N ASP A 61 1.09 7.22 -19.20
CA ASP A 61 2.28 6.56 -18.67
C ASP A 61 2.09 6.23 -17.19
N SER A 62 2.33 4.98 -16.83
CA SER A 62 2.35 4.54 -15.43
C SER A 62 3.54 5.19 -14.71
N PRO A 63 3.35 5.71 -13.48
CA PRO A 63 4.45 6.28 -12.70
C PRO A 63 5.47 5.20 -12.23
N ILE A 64 5.06 3.94 -12.26
CA ILE A 64 5.86 2.77 -11.89
C ILE A 64 6.18 1.90 -13.12
N ASP A 65 7.36 1.29 -13.12
CA ASP A 65 7.79 0.23 -14.03
C ASP A 65 7.96 -1.10 -13.27
N PRO A 66 6.85 -1.83 -13.04
CA PRO A 66 6.81 -2.95 -12.10
C PRO A 66 7.63 -4.14 -12.57
N GLN A 67 8.50 -4.62 -11.68
CA GLN A 67 9.33 -5.80 -11.92
C GLN A 67 8.57 -7.08 -11.55
N PRO A 68 8.70 -8.16 -12.35
CA PRO A 68 8.09 -9.43 -12.02
C PRO A 68 8.78 -10.05 -10.79
N LEU A 69 8.08 -10.05 -9.65
CA LEU A 69 8.56 -10.67 -8.41
C LEU A 69 7.92 -12.04 -8.21
N SER A 70 8.75 -13.05 -7.92
CA SER A 70 8.30 -14.39 -7.55
C SER A 70 8.84 -14.73 -6.16
N PHE A 71 7.92 -14.89 -5.20
CA PHE A 71 8.26 -15.25 -3.83
C PHE A 71 8.12 -16.75 -3.62
N LYS A 72 8.97 -17.31 -2.76
CA LYS A 72 8.81 -18.69 -2.28
C LYS A 72 7.55 -18.80 -1.43
N GLU A 73 6.95 -19.99 -1.41
CA GLU A 73 5.85 -20.27 -0.50
C GLU A 73 6.27 -19.95 0.95
N PRO A 74 5.43 -19.23 1.71
CA PRO A 74 5.75 -18.90 3.08
C PRO A 74 5.86 -20.17 3.94
N PRO A 75 6.79 -20.23 4.89
CA PRO A 75 6.92 -21.39 5.76
C PRO A 75 5.67 -21.56 6.63
N LEU A 76 5.38 -22.81 7.02
CA LEU A 76 4.31 -23.08 7.97
C LEU A 76 4.60 -22.40 9.32
N LEU A 77 3.55 -21.83 9.92
CA LEU A 77 3.62 -21.17 11.22
C LEU A 77 3.67 -22.19 12.38
N LEU A 78 4.80 -22.89 12.50
CA LEU A 78 5.05 -23.95 13.48
C LEU A 78 6.15 -23.58 14.48
N GLY A 79 6.20 -24.27 15.61
CA GLY A 79 7.18 -24.02 16.68
C GLY A 79 7.18 -22.57 17.16
N VAL A 80 8.31 -21.89 17.00
CA VAL A 80 8.48 -20.48 17.40
C VAL A 80 7.63 -19.50 16.60
N LEU A 81 7.12 -19.90 15.42
CA LEU A 81 6.27 -19.08 14.56
C LEU A 81 4.77 -19.32 14.81
N GLN A 82 4.40 -20.18 15.76
CA GLN A 82 2.99 -20.45 16.04
C GLN A 82 2.23 -19.17 16.43
N PRO A 83 1.00 -18.98 15.90
CA PRO A 83 0.15 -17.88 16.31
C PRO A 83 -0.06 -17.89 17.82
N ASN A 84 0.03 -16.71 18.45
CA ASN A 84 -0.20 -16.55 19.87
C ASN A 84 -0.93 -15.23 20.16
N THR A 85 -1.45 -15.12 21.38
CA THR A 85 -2.24 -13.96 21.82
C THR A 85 -1.53 -13.12 22.88
N LYS A 86 -0.21 -13.27 23.05
CA LYS A 86 0.54 -12.60 24.13
C LYS A 86 0.35 -11.07 24.11
N LEU A 87 0.34 -10.48 22.92
CA LEU A 87 0.15 -9.03 22.73
C LEU A 87 -1.28 -8.53 22.98
N ARG A 88 -2.27 -9.42 23.22
CA ARG A 88 -3.63 -8.98 23.60
C ARG A 88 -3.69 -8.36 25.01
N GLN A 89 -2.73 -8.69 25.86
CA GLN A 89 -2.60 -8.16 27.22
C GLN A 89 -1.70 -6.91 27.27
N ALA A 90 -1.18 -6.45 26.13
CA ALA A 90 -0.34 -5.27 26.09
C ALA A 90 -1.15 -4.02 26.44
N GLU A 91 -0.57 -3.17 27.29
CA GLU A 91 -1.11 -1.85 27.59
C GLU A 91 -0.89 -0.91 26.40
N ARG A 92 -1.91 -0.11 26.08
CA ARG A 92 -1.83 0.93 25.05
C ARG A 92 -1.47 2.25 25.69
N LEU A 93 -0.24 2.71 25.48
CA LEU A 93 0.22 4.00 25.97
C LEU A 93 -0.08 5.10 24.93
N PHE A 94 -0.57 6.25 25.39
CA PHE A 94 -0.77 7.46 24.58
C PHE A 94 -1.64 7.28 23.33
N GLU A 95 -2.65 6.39 23.41
CA GLU A 95 -3.59 6.16 22.33
C GLU A 95 -4.28 7.47 21.92
N ASN A 96 -4.32 7.75 20.61
CA ASN A 96 -4.83 8.99 20.00
C ASN A 96 -4.08 10.29 20.35
N GLN A 97 -2.99 10.23 21.12
CA GLN A 97 -2.19 11.42 21.43
C GLN A 97 -0.98 11.58 20.51
N LEU A 98 -0.48 10.46 19.96
CA LEU A 98 0.69 10.40 19.09
C LEU A 98 0.31 9.86 17.72
N ILE A 99 0.91 10.44 16.69
CA ILE A 99 0.66 10.03 15.31
C ILE A 99 1.94 9.41 14.75
N GLY A 100 1.84 8.15 14.35
CA GLY A 100 2.89 7.43 13.65
C GLY A 100 4.23 7.27 14.38
N PRO A 101 4.28 6.91 15.68
CA PRO A 101 5.54 6.47 16.27
C PRO A 101 6.05 5.21 15.54
N GLU A 102 7.31 5.22 15.11
CA GLU A 102 7.89 4.12 14.31
C GLU A 102 9.04 3.40 15.03
N SER A 103 10.04 4.12 15.52
CA SER A 103 11.14 3.55 16.31
C SER A 103 11.11 4.06 17.74
N ILE A 104 11.35 3.14 18.68
CA ILE A 104 11.46 3.43 20.11
C ILE A 104 12.91 3.20 20.55
N ALA A 105 13.46 4.14 21.31
CA ALA A 105 14.76 4.02 21.98
C ALA A 105 14.61 4.40 23.46
N ASN A 106 15.40 3.81 24.34
CA ASN A 106 15.33 4.10 25.78
C ASN A 106 16.71 4.36 26.40
N ILE A 107 16.77 5.28 27.35
CA ILE A 107 17.96 5.58 28.13
C ILE A 107 17.60 5.56 29.62
N GLY A 108 17.85 4.43 30.27
CA GLY A 108 17.24 4.15 31.57
C GLY A 108 15.73 3.97 31.40
N ASP A 109 14.96 4.65 32.25
CA ASP A 109 13.49 4.61 32.25
C ASP A 109 12.85 5.64 31.29
N VAL A 110 13.67 6.45 30.62
CA VAL A 110 13.21 7.46 29.66
C VAL A 110 13.13 6.84 28.27
N MET A 111 11.97 6.94 27.62
CA MET A 111 11.76 6.48 26.25
C MET A 111 11.71 7.64 25.27
N PHE A 112 12.07 7.39 24.02
CA PHE A 112 12.07 8.35 22.93
C PHE A 112 11.46 7.72 21.68
N THR A 113 10.68 8.49 20.93
CA THR A 113 10.18 8.10 19.60
C THR A 113 10.12 9.29 18.67
N GLY A 114 10.13 9.01 17.37
CA GLY A 114 9.75 9.96 16.32
C GLY A 114 8.23 10.00 16.16
N THR A 115 7.70 11.07 15.56
CA THR A 115 6.28 11.21 15.19
C THR A 115 6.12 11.61 13.72
N ALA A 116 4.89 11.50 13.20
CA ALA A 116 4.57 11.77 11.80
C ALA A 116 4.75 13.24 11.39
N ASP A 117 4.72 14.15 12.36
CA ASP A 117 4.89 15.59 12.19
C ASP A 117 6.35 16.07 12.38
N GLY A 118 7.32 15.16 12.36
CA GLY A 118 8.74 15.54 12.35
C GLY A 118 9.36 15.80 13.72
N ARG A 119 8.67 15.45 14.81
CA ARG A 119 9.17 15.62 16.19
C ARG A 119 9.89 14.38 16.69
N ILE A 120 10.84 14.62 17.59
CA ILE A 120 11.31 13.62 18.55
C ILE A 120 10.70 13.97 19.90
N ILE A 121 9.99 13.01 20.47
CA ILE A 121 9.36 13.15 21.76
C ILE A 121 10.02 12.22 22.78
N LYS A 122 10.00 12.68 24.01
CA LYS A 122 10.49 12.01 25.21
C LYS A 122 9.28 11.62 26.07
N PHE A 123 9.31 10.40 26.59
CA PHE A 123 8.36 9.91 27.60
C PHE A 123 9.09 9.65 28.91
N GLU A 124 8.57 10.22 29.98
CA GLU A 124 9.06 9.99 31.33
C GLU A 124 7.88 10.16 32.30
N ASN A 125 7.63 9.18 33.15
CA ASN A 125 6.57 9.23 34.18
C ASN A 125 5.16 9.56 33.66
N GLY A 126 4.82 9.13 32.44
CA GLY A 126 3.52 9.40 31.83
C GLY A 126 3.40 10.78 31.18
N GLU A 127 4.45 11.61 31.23
CA GLU A 127 4.50 12.90 30.55
C GLU A 127 5.18 12.79 29.18
N VAL A 128 4.71 13.61 28.23
CA VAL A 128 5.24 13.71 26.87
C VAL A 128 5.86 15.08 26.67
N ASP A 129 7.14 15.11 26.29
CA ASP A 129 7.87 16.34 26.01
C ASP A 129 8.50 16.30 24.61
N THR A 130 8.47 17.42 23.88
CA THR A 130 9.11 17.52 22.56
C THR A 130 10.55 18.00 22.74
N ILE A 131 11.51 17.17 22.34
CA ILE A 131 12.94 17.47 22.51
C ILE A 131 13.61 17.96 21.23
N ALA A 132 13.03 17.65 20.06
CA ALA A 132 13.52 18.11 18.77
C ALA A 132 12.39 18.18 17.73
N GLN A 133 12.56 19.06 16.73
CA GLN A 133 11.71 19.19 15.55
C GLN A 133 12.65 19.38 14.35
N PHE A 134 12.51 18.55 13.30
CA PHE A 134 13.44 18.59 12.17
C PHE A 134 13.02 19.50 11.01
N GLY A 135 11.77 19.95 10.98
CA GLY A 135 11.21 20.77 9.91
C GLY A 135 10.26 21.85 10.41
N LEU A 136 9.64 22.54 9.45
CA LEU A 136 8.74 23.66 9.73
C LEU A 136 7.29 23.19 9.66
N GLY A 137 6.48 23.58 10.63
CA GLY A 137 5.05 23.27 10.70
C GLY A 137 4.15 24.32 10.05
N PRO A 138 2.85 24.04 9.88
CA PRO A 138 2.13 22.87 10.39
C PRO A 138 2.18 21.63 9.48
N CYS A 139 2.25 20.45 10.09
CA CYS A 139 2.30 19.15 9.42
C CYS A 139 0.95 18.45 9.61
N LYS A 140 0.14 18.33 8.56
CA LYS A 140 -1.23 17.80 8.66
C LYS A 140 -1.40 16.49 7.92
N THR A 141 -0.70 16.34 6.80
CA THR A 141 -0.86 15.25 5.86
C THR A 141 0.49 14.62 5.55
N ARG A 142 0.43 13.45 4.89
CA ARG A 142 1.62 12.74 4.42
C ARG A 142 2.43 13.55 3.39
N ASP A 143 1.77 14.46 2.67
CA ASP A 143 2.41 15.32 1.67
C ASP A 143 3.27 16.42 2.31
N ASP A 144 3.04 16.73 3.59
CA ASP A 144 3.82 17.70 4.36
C ASP A 144 5.10 17.09 4.94
N GLU A 145 5.23 15.76 4.96
CA GLU A 145 6.37 15.06 5.55
C GLU A 145 7.74 15.53 5.01
N PRO A 146 7.95 15.80 3.69
CA PRO A 146 9.22 16.35 3.20
C PRO A 146 9.62 17.68 3.86
N THR A 147 8.65 18.54 4.14
CA THR A 147 8.86 19.84 4.79
C THR A 147 9.14 19.66 6.27
N CYS A 148 8.32 18.84 6.92
CA CYS A 148 8.30 18.62 8.37
C CYS A 148 9.42 17.70 8.88
N GLY A 149 9.87 16.77 8.05
CA GLY A 149 10.63 15.61 8.47
C GLY A 149 9.71 14.48 8.90
N ARG A 150 10.27 13.28 8.90
CA ARG A 150 9.67 12.05 9.36
C ARG A 150 10.78 11.18 9.99
N PRO A 151 11.03 11.30 11.31
CA PRO A 151 11.99 10.46 12.01
C PRO A 151 11.48 9.02 12.06
N LEU A 152 12.25 8.12 11.46
CA LEU A 152 11.91 6.72 11.26
C LEU A 152 12.72 5.82 12.19
N GLY A 153 14.06 5.79 12.01
CA GLY A 153 14.98 5.04 12.88
C GLY A 153 15.57 5.87 14.01
N ILE A 154 15.61 5.33 15.24
CA ILE A 154 16.26 5.97 16.40
C ILE A 154 17.11 4.95 17.16
N ARG A 155 18.38 5.27 17.43
CA ARG A 155 19.27 4.46 18.27
C ARG A 155 19.99 5.30 19.31
N VAL A 156 20.20 4.74 20.48
CA VAL A 156 21.05 5.35 21.50
C VAL A 156 22.51 5.21 21.07
N GLY A 157 23.21 6.32 21.00
CA GLY A 157 24.63 6.37 20.72
C GLY A 157 25.49 6.61 21.97
N PRO A 158 26.80 6.83 21.77
CA PRO A 158 27.72 7.21 22.84
C PRO A 158 27.26 8.48 23.56
N ASN A 159 27.67 8.66 24.81
CA ASN A 159 27.32 9.84 25.62
C ASN A 159 25.81 10.06 25.80
N ARG A 160 25.02 8.98 25.66
CA ARG A 160 23.57 8.99 25.81
C ARG A 160 22.86 9.89 24.77
N THR A 161 23.49 10.20 23.64
CA THR A 161 22.81 10.92 22.53
C THR A 161 21.91 9.97 21.74
N LEU A 162 20.97 10.51 20.99
CA LEU A 162 20.11 9.78 20.07
C LEU A 162 20.61 10.01 18.65
N PHE A 163 20.78 8.94 17.88
CA PHE A 163 21.02 9.02 16.47
C PHE A 163 19.73 8.72 15.75
N VAL A 164 19.38 9.59 14.81
CA VAL A 164 18.07 9.58 14.18
C VAL A 164 18.22 9.54 12.66
N ALA A 165 17.50 8.63 12.03
CA ALA A 165 17.26 8.59 10.59
C ALA A 165 15.93 9.29 10.30
N ASP A 166 16.00 10.41 9.59
CA ASP A 166 14.82 11.09 9.04
C ASP A 166 14.66 10.74 7.57
N ALA A 167 13.45 10.35 7.17
CA ALA A 167 13.15 9.88 5.82
C ALA A 167 13.52 10.85 4.70
N TYR A 168 13.49 12.15 4.98
CA TYR A 168 13.66 13.20 3.98
C TYR A 168 14.92 14.02 4.21
N LYS A 169 15.37 14.14 5.47
CA LYS A 169 16.43 15.08 5.85
C LYS A 169 17.76 14.41 6.18
N GLY A 170 17.78 13.09 6.35
CA GLY A 170 19.01 12.30 6.50
C GLY A 170 19.31 11.89 7.94
N LEU A 171 20.58 11.93 8.34
CA LEU A 171 21.03 11.45 9.64
C LEU A 171 21.32 12.60 10.61
N PHE A 172 20.84 12.46 11.84
CA PHE A 172 21.01 13.43 12.91
C PHE A 172 21.59 12.78 14.17
N GLU A 173 22.29 13.59 14.96
CA GLU A 173 22.57 13.33 16.37
C GLU A 173 21.78 14.34 17.21
N VAL A 174 21.00 13.86 18.17
CA VAL A 174 20.16 14.65 19.06
C VAL A 174 20.63 14.45 20.49
N ASN A 175 20.90 15.54 21.20
CA ASN A 175 21.11 15.51 22.64
C ASN A 175 19.77 15.75 23.35
N PRO A 176 19.14 14.72 23.96
CA PRO A 176 17.79 14.86 24.49
C PRO A 176 17.71 15.76 25.73
N TRP A 177 18.79 15.96 26.49
CA TRP A 177 18.79 16.85 27.66
C TRP A 177 19.08 18.31 27.31
N LYS A 178 19.97 18.54 26.33
CA LYS A 178 20.27 19.89 25.86
C LYS A 178 19.30 20.39 24.79
N ARG A 179 18.48 19.51 24.22
CA ARG A 179 17.60 19.77 23.07
C ARG A 179 18.37 20.30 21.86
N GLU A 180 19.60 19.80 21.69
CA GLU A 180 20.48 20.16 20.58
C GLU A 180 20.34 19.12 19.47
N VAL A 181 20.21 19.59 18.23
CA VAL A 181 20.13 18.75 17.03
C VAL A 181 21.31 19.07 16.14
N LYS A 182 22.07 18.04 15.75
CA LYS A 182 23.21 18.14 14.85
C LYS A 182 22.96 17.28 13.62
N LEU A 183 22.95 17.89 12.44
CA LEU A 183 22.94 17.18 11.18
C LEU A 183 24.29 16.48 10.97
N LEU A 184 24.26 15.16 10.73
CA LEU A 184 25.45 14.35 10.46
C LEU A 184 25.65 14.12 8.96
N LEU A 185 24.55 13.92 8.22
CA LEU A 185 24.56 13.67 6.78
C LEU A 185 23.18 14.05 6.21
N SER A 186 23.16 14.95 5.22
CA SER A 186 21.92 15.33 4.53
C SER A 186 21.54 14.30 3.47
N SER A 187 20.25 14.04 3.30
CA SER A 187 19.71 13.27 2.17
C SER A 187 20.03 13.88 0.80
N ASP A 188 20.25 15.19 0.74
CA ASP A 188 20.65 15.89 -0.48
C ASP A 188 22.12 15.68 -0.87
N THR A 189 22.94 15.14 0.03
CA THR A 189 24.35 14.84 -0.27
C THR A 189 24.43 13.62 -1.16
N PRO A 190 24.91 13.73 -2.42
CA PRO A 190 24.99 12.58 -3.31
C PRO A 190 26.05 11.59 -2.82
N ILE A 191 25.70 10.31 -2.79
CA ILE A 191 26.61 9.20 -2.54
C ILE A 191 26.65 8.37 -3.82
N GLU A 192 27.85 8.22 -4.40
CA GLU A 192 28.03 7.57 -5.70
C GLU A 192 27.13 8.17 -6.80
N GLY A 193 27.00 9.50 -6.77
CA GLY A 193 26.21 10.27 -7.75
C GLY A 193 24.69 10.26 -7.51
N ARG A 194 24.19 9.61 -6.45
CA ARG A 194 22.75 9.53 -6.15
C ARG A 194 22.43 10.08 -4.76
N LYS A 195 21.44 10.96 -4.68
CA LYS A 195 20.83 11.42 -3.41
C LYS A 195 20.09 10.27 -2.72
N MET A 196 19.81 10.43 -1.43
CA MET A 196 19.00 9.47 -0.66
C MET A 196 17.56 9.94 -0.69
N SER A 197 16.65 9.08 -1.13
CA SER A 197 15.24 9.46 -1.32
C SER A 197 14.36 8.99 -0.16
N PHE A 198 14.76 7.90 0.51
CA PHE A 198 14.01 7.34 1.62
C PHE A 198 14.93 6.68 2.65
N VAL A 199 15.55 7.50 3.50
CA VAL A 199 16.35 7.02 4.64
C VAL A 199 15.43 6.38 5.68
N ASN A 200 15.63 5.12 6.02
CA ASN A 200 14.66 4.37 6.83
C ASN A 200 15.14 4.13 8.26
N ASP A 201 16.12 3.23 8.44
CA ASP A 201 16.63 2.90 9.75
C ASP A 201 18.16 2.98 9.82
N LEU A 202 18.68 3.01 11.04
CA LEU A 202 20.11 3.02 11.31
C LEU A 202 20.48 2.10 12.48
N THR A 203 21.76 1.71 12.51
CA THR A 203 22.41 1.08 13.65
C THR A 203 23.84 1.60 13.79
N ILE A 204 24.40 1.49 14.98
CA ILE A 204 25.71 2.03 15.31
C ILE A 204 26.56 0.92 15.90
N THR A 205 27.85 0.91 15.55
CA THR A 205 28.80 0.02 16.19
C THR A 205 28.94 0.34 17.67
N ARG A 206 29.29 -0.66 18.49
CA ARG A 206 29.48 -0.48 19.94
C ARG A 206 30.53 0.58 20.30
N ASP A 207 31.54 0.76 19.44
CA ASP A 207 32.56 1.80 19.60
C ASP A 207 32.12 3.19 19.12
N GLY A 208 30.91 3.32 18.56
CA GLY A 208 30.36 4.58 18.09
C GLY A 208 31.00 5.15 16.82
N ARG A 209 31.94 4.42 16.19
CA ARG A 209 32.74 4.93 15.06
C ARG A 209 32.06 4.77 13.70
N LYS A 210 31.10 3.85 13.58
CA LYS A 210 30.39 3.61 12.32
C LYS A 210 28.88 3.63 12.53
N ILE A 211 28.21 4.32 11.62
CA ILE A 211 26.75 4.33 11.51
C ILE A 211 26.42 3.59 10.22
N TYR A 212 25.70 2.49 10.33
CA TYR A 212 25.12 1.77 9.21
C TYR A 212 23.66 2.20 9.08
N PHE A 213 23.21 2.48 7.87
CA PHE A 213 21.85 2.96 7.65
C PHE A 213 21.36 2.55 6.27
N THR A 214 20.06 2.60 6.08
CA THR A 214 19.40 2.17 4.83
C THR A 214 18.74 3.34 4.14
N ASP A 215 18.86 3.37 2.82
CA ASP A 215 18.05 4.16 1.90
C ASP A 215 17.14 3.18 1.15
N SER A 216 15.86 3.10 1.53
CA SER A 216 14.93 2.04 1.07
C SER A 216 14.64 2.10 -0.43
N SER A 217 14.74 3.27 -1.04
CA SER A 217 14.65 3.47 -2.48
C SER A 217 15.42 4.73 -2.86
N SER A 218 16.03 4.69 -4.04
CA SER A 218 16.67 5.82 -4.67
C SER A 218 15.70 6.66 -5.51
N LYS A 219 14.55 6.09 -5.90
CA LYS A 219 13.51 6.75 -6.70
C LYS A 219 12.38 7.33 -5.85
N TRP A 220 11.80 6.52 -4.96
CA TRP A 220 10.59 6.89 -4.22
C TRP A 220 10.89 7.41 -2.83
N GLN A 221 10.18 8.46 -2.42
CA GLN A 221 10.23 8.94 -1.05
C GLN A 221 9.26 8.17 -0.14
N ARG A 222 9.38 8.36 1.17
CA ARG A 222 8.48 7.75 2.16
C ARG A 222 7.00 8.03 1.86
N ARG A 223 6.65 9.24 1.39
CA ARG A 223 5.26 9.58 1.05
C ARG A 223 4.71 8.82 -0.16
N ASP A 224 5.57 8.12 -0.88
CA ASP A 224 5.26 7.36 -2.09
C ASP A 224 5.55 5.85 -1.92
N TYR A 225 5.73 5.36 -0.68
CA TYR A 225 6.13 3.97 -0.41
C TYR A 225 5.27 2.89 -1.09
N LEU A 226 4.00 3.18 -1.41
CA LEU A 226 3.13 2.22 -2.11
C LEU A 226 3.64 2.00 -3.54
N PHE A 227 4.11 3.04 -4.22
CA PHE A 227 4.72 2.91 -5.55
C PHE A 227 6.02 2.11 -5.47
N LEU A 228 6.83 2.29 -4.43
CA LEU A 228 8.01 1.46 -4.16
C LEU A 228 7.64 -0.03 -4.09
N PHE A 229 6.63 -0.39 -3.29
CA PHE A 229 6.21 -1.81 -3.18
C PHE A 229 5.65 -2.38 -4.48
N MET A 230 4.86 -1.59 -5.22
CA MET A 230 4.27 -2.04 -6.48
C MET A 230 5.31 -2.12 -7.60
N GLU A 231 6.35 -1.28 -7.59
CA GLU A 231 7.42 -1.32 -8.57
C GLU A 231 8.38 -2.48 -8.33
N GLY A 232 8.66 -2.80 -7.07
CA GLY A 232 9.39 -4.02 -6.71
C GLY A 232 10.87 -4.02 -7.11
N THR A 233 11.48 -2.86 -7.28
CA THR A 233 12.90 -2.70 -7.64
C THR A 233 13.85 -3.01 -6.49
N ASP A 234 15.10 -3.30 -6.82
CA ASP A 234 16.21 -3.56 -5.89
C ASP A 234 17.15 -2.35 -5.73
N ASP A 235 16.63 -1.14 -5.93
CA ASP A 235 17.39 0.12 -5.93
C ASP A 235 17.72 0.67 -4.53
N GLY A 236 17.29 -0.03 -3.48
CA GLY A 236 17.61 0.27 -2.10
C GLY A 236 19.10 0.07 -1.79
N ARG A 237 19.63 0.85 -0.85
CA ARG A 237 21.06 0.86 -0.49
C ARG A 237 21.27 0.68 1.01
N CYS A 238 22.28 -0.09 1.37
CA CYS A 238 22.84 -0.09 2.73
C CYS A 238 24.15 0.68 2.72
N LEU A 239 24.24 1.73 3.53
CA LEU A 239 25.31 2.70 3.52
C LEU A 239 26.01 2.75 4.88
N VAL A 240 27.27 3.17 4.88
CA VAL A 240 28.05 3.33 6.09
C VAL A 240 28.67 4.72 6.15
N ARG A 241 28.51 5.38 7.29
CA ARG A 241 29.22 6.62 7.64
C ARG A 241 30.24 6.33 8.73
N ARG A 242 31.48 6.77 8.50
CA ARG A 242 32.53 6.79 9.54
C ARG A 242 32.47 8.14 10.26
N ARG A 243 32.51 8.08 11.60
CA ARG A 243 32.48 9.26 12.47
C ARG A 243 33.87 9.85 12.64
#